data_AF-A0A643FYA9-F1
#
_entry.id   AF-A0A643FYA9-F1
#
_cell.length_a   1.000
_cell.length_b   1.000
_cell.length_c   1.000
_cell.angle_alpha   90.00
_cell.angle_beta   90.00
_cell.angle_gamma   90.00
#
_symmetry.space_group_name_H-M   'P 1'
#
loop_
_entity.id
_entity.type
_entity.pdbx_description
1 polymer ?
#
loop_
_entity_poly.entity_id
_entity_poly.type
_entity_poly.pdbx_seq_one_letter_code
_entity_poly.pdbx_strand_id
1 'polypeptide(L)'
;MTMRIKNLVTITSITALFASHAMAGDDVLQINRQSRIEFSDPLQGWDRDTYGAGWKRARLIKPSGEIVELLPSERLTSIGGTIFSGAFYSSVSPSRKYVFLSTINTGVVGDGPAQAGKNIHSRAYCPVISTESGCILSSNTGEVCGGHWEGKKDLWRYGVDDRTDTMFKWTSFKAEDIWGSFVKSENFAKSVDWHFEPKINDEVVRSFGLNNILACDPPSAKNRGAYLLVARQLEVEGRGIEAKFLRRKSNVGAKQNNGVDRVKADKSWLYDGPEDQARTRMYLIKGDEIEVISPGSSGWVYVEYKGKNKMAIRKWIKGESIE
;
A
#
# COMPACT_ATOMS: atom_id res chain seq x y z
N MET A 1 -58.26 -66.36 -3.54
CA MET A 1 -58.79 -65.18 -4.26
C MET A 1 -59.51 -64.34 -3.20
N THR A 2 -59.02 -63.25 -2.63
CA THR A 2 -58.05 -62.23 -3.06
C THR A 2 -57.53 -61.55 -1.77
N MET A 3 -56.21 -61.43 -1.61
CA MET A 3 -55.54 -60.72 -0.51
C MET A 3 -55.79 -59.20 -0.61
N ARG A 4 -56.09 -58.53 0.51
CA ARG A 4 -55.97 -57.07 0.65
C ARG A 4 -54.80 -56.75 1.58
N ILE A 5 -53.66 -56.43 1.00
CA ILE A 5 -52.50 -55.86 1.68
C ILE A 5 -52.81 -54.38 1.92
N LYS A 6 -52.91 -53.96 3.19
CA LYS A 6 -52.94 -52.55 3.57
C LYS A 6 -51.50 -52.05 3.63
N ASN A 7 -51.12 -51.20 2.68
CA ASN A 7 -49.84 -50.50 2.67
C ASN A 7 -49.81 -49.48 3.83
N LEU A 8 -48.98 -49.77 4.84
CA LEU A 8 -48.61 -48.83 5.89
C LEU A 8 -47.39 -48.05 5.39
N VAL A 9 -47.61 -46.86 4.82
CA VAL A 9 -46.52 -45.96 4.43
C VAL A 9 -46.01 -45.28 5.70
N THR A 10 -44.86 -45.74 6.19
CA THR A 10 -44.14 -45.12 7.30
C THR A 10 -43.39 -43.92 6.75
N ILE A 11 -43.89 -42.71 7.00
CA ILE A 11 -43.17 -41.46 6.71
C ILE A 11 -42.14 -41.28 7.84
N THR A 12 -40.93 -41.78 7.62
CA THR A 12 -39.76 -41.40 8.43
C THR A 12 -39.37 -39.96 8.06
N SER A 13 -39.82 -39.00 8.87
CA SER A 13 -39.30 -37.64 8.86
C SER A 13 -37.81 -37.66 9.22
N ILE A 14 -36.96 -37.66 8.19
CA ILE A 14 -35.53 -37.37 8.34
C ILE A 14 -35.43 -35.88 8.67
N THR A 15 -35.43 -35.57 9.95
CA THR A 15 -34.95 -34.30 10.47
C THR A 15 -33.45 -34.25 10.20
N ALA A 16 -33.06 -33.62 9.09
CA ALA A 16 -31.68 -33.23 8.89
C ALA A 16 -31.34 -32.18 9.95
N LEU A 17 -30.78 -32.63 11.07
CA LEU A 17 -29.97 -31.80 11.94
C LEU A 17 -28.78 -31.31 11.09
N PHE A 18 -28.95 -30.18 10.43
CA PHE A 18 -27.82 -29.33 10.12
C PHE A 18 -27.30 -28.83 11.48
N ALA A 19 -26.41 -29.62 12.08
CA ALA A 19 -25.47 -29.11 13.05
C ALA A 19 -24.63 -28.07 12.31
N SER A 20 -25.06 -26.82 12.38
CA SER A 20 -24.26 -25.65 12.09
C SER A 20 -23.08 -25.67 13.05
N HIS A 21 -22.04 -26.40 12.64
CA HIS A 21 -20.70 -26.09 13.05
C HIS A 21 -20.45 -24.68 12.53
N ALA A 22 -20.68 -23.68 13.37
CA ALA A 22 -20.02 -22.40 13.25
C ALA A 22 -18.54 -22.67 13.46
N MET A 23 -17.90 -23.25 12.44
CA MET A 23 -16.46 -23.14 12.28
C MET A 23 -16.18 -21.65 12.30
N ALA A 24 -15.12 -21.24 12.99
CA ALA A 24 -14.57 -19.90 12.92
C ALA A 24 -14.21 -19.60 11.44
N GLY A 25 -15.23 -19.21 10.68
CA GLY A 25 -15.17 -19.06 9.24
C GLY A 25 -14.73 -17.65 8.92
N ASP A 26 -13.94 -17.54 7.86
CA ASP A 26 -13.64 -16.25 7.26
C ASP A 26 -14.95 -15.50 6.98
N ASP A 27 -15.01 -14.23 7.36
CA ASP A 27 -16.14 -13.35 7.05
C ASP A 27 -15.90 -12.74 5.67
N VAL A 28 -16.95 -12.58 4.86
CA VAL A 28 -16.81 -12.29 3.43
C VAL A 28 -17.73 -11.17 2.99
N LEU A 29 -17.14 -10.10 2.46
CA LEU A 29 -17.86 -9.05 1.74
C LEU A 29 -17.82 -9.34 0.24
N GLN A 30 -18.94 -9.78 -0.32
CA GLN A 30 -19.04 -10.07 -1.75
C GLN A 30 -19.10 -8.77 -2.58
N ILE A 31 -18.14 -8.55 -3.47
CA ILE A 31 -18.13 -7.39 -4.38
C ILE A 31 -18.91 -7.71 -5.66
N ASN A 32 -18.60 -8.84 -6.29
CA ASN A 32 -19.31 -9.40 -7.44
C ASN A 32 -19.11 -10.91 -7.48
N ARG A 33 -19.63 -11.65 -8.47
CA ARG A 33 -19.55 -13.14 -8.47
C ARG A 33 -18.13 -13.70 -8.34
N GLN A 34 -17.10 -12.96 -8.77
CA GLN A 34 -15.70 -13.42 -8.83
C GLN A 34 -14.76 -12.60 -7.95
N SER A 35 -15.24 -11.52 -7.32
CA SER A 35 -14.45 -10.65 -6.46
C SER A 35 -15.10 -10.49 -5.09
N ARG A 36 -14.28 -10.52 -4.05
CA ARG A 36 -14.70 -10.43 -2.65
C ARG A 36 -13.58 -9.90 -1.78
N ILE A 37 -13.93 -9.38 -0.62
CA ILE A 37 -12.98 -9.16 0.47
C ILE A 37 -13.21 -10.25 1.52
N GLU A 38 -12.14 -10.97 1.85
CA GLU A 38 -12.13 -11.97 2.92
C GLU A 38 -11.48 -11.37 4.16
N PHE A 39 -12.22 -11.37 5.26
CA PHE A 39 -11.74 -11.06 6.59
C PHE A 39 -11.37 -12.37 7.29
N SER A 40 -10.12 -12.46 7.74
CA SER A 40 -9.56 -13.68 8.34
C SER A 40 -8.79 -13.34 9.62
N ASP A 41 -8.42 -14.39 10.36
CA ASP A 41 -7.77 -14.29 11.67
C ASP A 41 -8.63 -13.46 12.66
N PRO A 42 -9.79 -13.98 13.09
CA PRO A 42 -10.62 -13.28 14.07
C PRO A 42 -9.84 -13.06 15.37
N LEU A 43 -10.10 -11.95 16.07
CA LEU A 43 -9.52 -11.68 17.37
C LEU A 43 -9.94 -12.76 18.37
N GLN A 44 -8.97 -13.26 19.15
CA GLN A 44 -9.16 -14.32 20.14
C GLN A 44 -8.38 -13.99 21.42
N GLY A 45 -8.79 -14.61 22.53
CA GLY A 45 -8.14 -14.43 23.84
C GLY A 45 -8.01 -12.96 24.22
N TRP A 46 -6.81 -12.58 24.67
CA TRP A 46 -6.52 -11.22 25.13
C TRP A 46 -6.87 -10.13 24.10
N ASP A 47 -6.60 -10.34 22.80
CA ASP A 47 -6.91 -9.34 21.78
C ASP A 47 -8.42 -9.08 21.70
N ARG A 48 -9.24 -10.13 21.81
CA ARG A 48 -10.69 -10.00 21.78
C ARG A 48 -11.21 -9.34 23.05
N ASP A 49 -10.67 -9.74 24.20
CA ASP A 49 -11.09 -9.20 25.50
C ASP A 49 -10.70 -7.71 25.63
N THR A 50 -9.65 -7.30 24.93
CA THR A 50 -9.11 -5.94 24.95
C THR A 50 -9.77 -5.02 23.92
N TYR A 51 -9.92 -5.50 22.67
CA TYR A 51 -10.35 -4.66 21.55
C TYR A 51 -11.76 -4.97 21.05
N GLY A 52 -12.41 -6.01 21.57
CA GLY A 52 -13.70 -6.50 21.12
C GLY A 52 -13.61 -7.46 19.94
N ALA A 53 -14.74 -7.68 19.26
CA ALA A 53 -14.80 -8.53 18.07
C ALA A 53 -14.19 -7.81 16.86
N GLY A 54 -13.51 -8.58 16.00
CA GLY A 54 -12.90 -8.05 14.79
C GLY A 54 -11.97 -9.06 14.14
N TRP A 55 -11.31 -8.65 13.07
CA TRP A 55 -10.40 -9.48 12.27
C TRP A 55 -9.04 -8.79 12.11
N LYS A 56 -7.96 -9.56 12.15
CA LYS A 56 -6.58 -9.04 12.00
C LYS A 56 -6.19 -8.80 10.55
N ARG A 57 -6.87 -9.45 9.60
CA ARG A 57 -6.52 -9.38 8.17
C ARG A 57 -7.75 -9.18 7.30
N ALA A 58 -7.58 -8.40 6.24
CA ALA A 58 -8.50 -8.34 5.12
C ALA A 58 -7.73 -8.51 3.80
N ARG A 59 -8.29 -9.30 2.88
CA ARG A 59 -7.70 -9.55 1.56
C ARG A 59 -8.74 -9.35 0.47
N LEU A 60 -8.41 -8.53 -0.53
CA LEU A 60 -9.17 -8.44 -1.76
C LEU A 60 -8.78 -9.60 -2.69
N ILE A 61 -9.75 -10.46 -3.00
CA ILE A 61 -9.63 -11.50 -4.00
C ILE A 61 -10.23 -10.96 -5.29
N LYS A 62 -9.39 -10.75 -6.31
CA LYS A 62 -9.83 -10.21 -7.61
C LYS A 62 -10.42 -11.30 -8.51
N PRO A 63 -11.15 -10.94 -9.58
CA PRO A 63 -11.68 -11.90 -10.55
C PRO A 63 -10.60 -12.78 -11.20
N SER A 64 -9.37 -12.27 -11.34
CA SER A 64 -8.22 -13.01 -11.85
C SER A 64 -7.68 -14.08 -10.89
N GLY A 65 -8.17 -14.13 -9.64
CA GLY A 65 -7.58 -14.91 -8.55
C GLY A 65 -6.38 -14.23 -7.88
N GLU A 66 -5.96 -13.04 -8.34
CA GLU A 66 -4.95 -12.23 -7.64
C GLU A 66 -5.45 -11.85 -6.25
N ILE A 67 -4.58 -11.98 -5.26
CA ILE A 67 -4.84 -11.64 -3.86
C ILE A 67 -4.07 -10.37 -3.52
N VAL A 68 -4.78 -9.33 -3.08
CA VAL A 68 -4.20 -8.09 -2.56
C VAL A 68 -4.48 -8.01 -1.06
N GLU A 69 -3.42 -8.02 -0.26
CA GLU A 69 -3.53 -7.80 1.18
C GLU A 69 -3.79 -6.32 1.45
N LEU A 70 -4.81 -6.04 2.26
CA LEU A 70 -5.24 -4.67 2.58
C LEU A 70 -4.59 -4.23 3.89
N LEU A 71 -3.98 -3.03 3.89
CA LEU A 71 -3.25 -2.47 5.03
C LEU A 71 -2.19 -3.41 5.66
N PRO A 72 -1.33 -4.09 4.87
CA PRO A 72 -0.36 -5.05 5.41
C PRO A 72 0.70 -4.41 6.32
N SER A 73 0.92 -3.10 6.20
CA SER A 73 1.85 -2.34 7.05
C SER A 73 1.25 -1.97 8.41
N GLU A 74 -0.07 -2.05 8.56
CA GLU A 74 -0.81 -1.66 9.76
C GLU A 74 -1.28 -2.88 10.55
N ARG A 75 -0.63 -4.05 10.40
CA ARG A 75 -1.04 -5.28 11.08
C ARG A 75 -1.07 -5.09 12.60
N LEU A 76 -2.09 -5.66 13.26
CA LEU A 76 -2.20 -5.65 14.71
C LEU A 76 -1.01 -6.40 15.35
N THR A 77 -0.32 -5.70 16.24
CA THR A 77 0.77 -6.19 17.09
C THR A 77 0.49 -5.89 18.56
N SER A 78 1.39 -6.30 19.46
CA SER A 78 1.26 -6.03 20.90
C SER A 78 1.30 -4.54 21.27
N ILE A 79 1.75 -3.66 20.37
CA ILE A 79 1.80 -2.20 20.60
C ILE A 79 0.66 -1.45 19.89
N GLY A 80 -0.15 -2.15 19.09
CA GLY A 80 -1.21 -1.56 18.28
C GLY A 80 -1.21 -2.02 16.83
N GLY A 81 -2.14 -1.45 16.06
CA GLY A 81 -2.35 -1.68 14.64
C GLY A 81 -3.82 -1.57 14.25
N THR A 82 -4.18 -2.04 13.07
CA THR A 82 -5.52 -2.01 12.50
C THR A 82 -6.27 -3.30 12.78
N ILE A 83 -7.51 -3.13 13.22
CA ILE A 83 -8.53 -4.18 13.35
C ILE A 83 -9.60 -3.89 12.32
N PHE A 84 -9.98 -4.89 11.53
CA PHE A 84 -11.10 -4.79 10.61
C PHE A 84 -12.40 -5.15 11.35
N SER A 85 -13.48 -4.40 11.10
CA SER A 85 -14.79 -4.64 11.70
C SER A 85 -15.61 -5.69 10.94
N GLY A 86 -15.14 -6.20 9.81
CA GLY A 86 -15.80 -7.26 9.04
C GLY A 86 -16.82 -6.78 8.00
N ALA A 87 -17.48 -7.73 7.35
CA ALA A 87 -18.35 -7.50 6.21
C ALA A 87 -19.64 -6.76 6.59
N PHE A 88 -20.19 -7.02 7.78
CA PHE A 88 -21.43 -6.37 8.26
C PHE A 88 -21.29 -4.85 8.37
N TYR A 89 -20.12 -4.35 8.77
CA TYR A 89 -19.84 -2.91 8.92
C TYR A 89 -19.14 -2.31 7.70
N SER A 90 -19.08 -3.05 6.60
CA SER A 90 -18.44 -2.64 5.35
C SER A 90 -19.48 -2.58 4.24
N SER A 91 -19.22 -1.84 3.17
CA SER A 91 -20.18 -1.70 2.08
C SER A 91 -19.51 -1.54 0.72
N VAL A 92 -20.20 -2.04 -0.31
CA VAL A 92 -19.76 -1.93 -1.70
C VAL A 92 -20.54 -0.79 -2.36
N SER A 93 -19.86 0.06 -3.13
CA SER A 93 -20.52 1.14 -3.84
C SER A 93 -21.49 0.62 -4.91
N PRO A 94 -22.50 1.40 -5.35
CA PRO A 94 -23.46 0.94 -6.35
C PRO A 94 -22.83 0.51 -7.68
N SER A 95 -21.75 1.17 -8.11
CA SER A 95 -21.00 0.76 -9.31
C SER A 95 -20.07 -0.43 -9.09
N ARG A 96 -19.87 -0.83 -7.82
CA ARG A 96 -18.91 -1.85 -7.37
C ARG A 96 -17.45 -1.53 -7.65
N LYS A 97 -17.14 -0.28 -8.02
CA LYS A 97 -15.76 0.20 -8.20
C LYS A 97 -15.07 0.48 -6.87
N TYR A 98 -15.85 0.72 -5.81
CA TYR A 98 -15.31 1.06 -4.51
C TYR A 98 -15.87 0.17 -3.40
N VAL A 99 -15.05 -0.04 -2.39
CA VAL A 99 -15.46 -0.62 -1.11
C VAL A 99 -15.12 0.35 0.00
N PHE A 100 -16.09 0.61 0.85
CA PHE A 100 -15.90 1.19 2.16
C PHE A 100 -15.65 0.06 3.16
N LEU A 101 -14.58 0.16 3.95
CA LEU A 101 -14.36 -0.70 5.11
C LEU A 101 -14.51 0.09 6.39
N SER A 102 -14.99 -0.56 7.45
CA SER A 102 -14.86 -0.06 8.81
C SER A 102 -13.64 -0.69 9.48
N THR A 103 -12.75 0.15 10.00
CA THR A 103 -11.56 -0.29 10.72
C THR A 103 -11.39 0.47 12.04
N ILE A 104 -10.68 -0.13 12.98
CA ILE A 104 -10.28 0.49 14.24
C ILE A 104 -8.75 0.44 14.30
N ASN A 105 -8.11 1.60 14.37
CA ASN A 105 -6.69 1.67 14.66
C ASN A 105 -6.52 1.82 16.16
N THR A 106 -5.75 0.92 16.75
CA THR A 106 -5.46 0.91 18.18
C THR A 106 -3.97 1.08 18.43
N GLY A 107 -3.61 1.66 19.56
CA GLY A 107 -2.22 1.88 19.97
C GLY A 107 -2.10 1.97 21.48
N VAL A 108 -0.94 1.60 22.01
CA VAL A 108 -0.62 1.74 23.43
C VAL A 108 0.18 3.02 23.66
N VAL A 109 -0.27 3.88 24.57
CA VAL A 109 0.46 5.10 24.97
C VAL A 109 1.05 4.88 26.37
N GLY A 110 2.35 4.59 26.47
CA GLY A 110 2.99 4.42 27.77
C GLY A 110 4.51 4.43 27.69
N ASP A 111 5.18 4.57 28.83
CA ASP A 111 6.63 4.73 28.96
C ASP A 111 7.42 3.41 28.80
N GLY A 112 6.85 2.40 28.13
CA GLY A 112 7.54 1.16 27.79
C GLY A 112 6.66 -0.10 27.76
N PRO A 113 7.22 -1.23 27.31
CA PRO A 113 6.51 -2.50 27.11
C PRO A 113 5.89 -3.11 28.39
N ALA A 114 6.30 -2.64 29.58
CA ALA A 114 5.81 -3.12 30.87
C ALA A 114 4.39 -2.63 31.25
N GLN A 115 3.79 -1.71 30.47
CA GLN A 115 2.46 -1.14 30.71
C GLN A 115 1.43 -1.47 29.62
N ALA A 116 1.77 -2.41 28.73
CA ALA A 116 0.86 -2.93 27.71
C ALA A 116 -0.49 -3.34 28.36
N GLY A 117 -1.58 -2.72 27.90
CA GLY A 117 -2.93 -2.99 28.41
C GLY A 117 -3.55 -1.92 29.30
N LYS A 118 -2.81 -0.93 29.82
CA LYS A 118 -3.38 0.11 30.71
C LYS A 118 -3.77 1.41 30.00
N ASN A 119 -3.15 1.73 28.87
CA ASN A 119 -3.35 2.98 28.13
C ASN A 119 -3.58 2.71 26.64
N ILE A 120 -4.67 2.01 26.35
CA ILE A 120 -5.04 1.69 24.98
C ILE A 120 -5.89 2.84 24.43
N HIS A 121 -5.44 3.39 23.31
CA HIS A 121 -6.18 4.38 22.54
C HIS A 121 -6.63 3.77 21.23
N SER A 122 -7.91 3.91 20.93
CA SER A 122 -8.51 3.39 19.70
C SER A 122 -9.23 4.49 18.97
N ARG A 123 -9.13 4.48 17.64
CA ARG A 123 -9.82 5.41 16.76
C ARG A 123 -10.38 4.68 15.55
N ALA A 124 -11.65 4.91 15.25
CA ALA A 124 -12.30 4.35 14.07
C ALA A 124 -11.87 5.11 12.81
N TYR A 125 -11.65 4.35 11.74
CA TYR A 125 -11.35 4.84 10.41
C TYR A 125 -12.27 4.17 9.38
N CYS A 126 -12.41 4.83 8.24
CA CYS A 126 -13.18 4.35 7.12
C CYS A 126 -12.38 4.44 5.81
N PRO A 127 -11.51 3.44 5.53
CA PRO A 127 -10.81 3.40 4.27
C PRO A 127 -11.74 3.08 3.10
N VAL A 128 -11.52 3.79 1.99
CA VAL A 128 -12.17 3.52 0.70
C VAL A 128 -11.16 2.89 -0.24
N ILE A 129 -11.56 1.79 -0.88
CA ILE A 129 -10.67 0.93 -1.65
C ILE A 129 -11.20 0.80 -3.08
N SER A 130 -10.33 0.99 -4.07
CA SER A 130 -10.61 0.63 -5.46
C SER A 130 -10.65 -0.90 -5.61
N THR A 131 -11.77 -1.44 -6.10
CA THR A 131 -11.92 -2.89 -6.30
C THR A 131 -11.12 -3.42 -7.48
N GLU A 132 -10.71 -2.54 -8.39
CA GLU A 132 -9.90 -2.89 -9.55
C GLU A 132 -8.45 -3.18 -9.13
N SER A 133 -7.84 -2.27 -8.39
CA SER A 133 -6.42 -2.36 -8.06
C SER A 133 -6.14 -2.83 -6.64
N GLY A 134 -7.08 -2.62 -5.71
CA GLY A 134 -6.87 -2.75 -4.26
C GLY A 134 -6.26 -1.50 -3.62
N CYS A 135 -6.12 -0.39 -4.37
CA CYS A 135 -5.63 0.88 -3.85
C CYS A 135 -6.59 1.46 -2.81
N ILE A 136 -6.06 1.82 -1.66
CA ILE A 136 -6.72 2.62 -0.63
C ILE A 136 -6.64 4.07 -1.07
N LEU A 137 -7.80 4.64 -1.37
CA LEU A 137 -8.00 5.96 -1.97
C LEU A 137 -8.06 7.07 -0.92
N SER A 138 -8.54 6.72 0.26
CA SER A 138 -8.67 7.57 1.43
C SER A 138 -8.82 6.70 2.67
N SER A 139 -8.56 7.27 3.84
CA SER A 139 -8.92 6.68 5.13
C SER A 139 -9.32 7.79 6.08
N ASN A 140 -10.62 8.07 6.11
CA ASN A 140 -11.17 9.14 6.93
C ASN A 140 -11.48 8.64 8.35
N THR A 141 -11.82 9.57 9.24
CA THR A 141 -12.20 9.26 10.62
C THR A 141 -13.33 10.18 11.07
N GLY A 142 -14.00 9.81 12.15
CA GLY A 142 -15.09 10.57 12.74
C GLY A 142 -16.41 10.32 12.02
N GLU A 143 -17.26 11.32 12.12
CA GLU A 143 -18.66 11.28 11.72
C GLU A 143 -18.91 10.77 10.30
N VAL A 144 -18.09 11.18 9.32
CA VAL A 144 -18.21 10.75 7.92
C VAL A 144 -18.22 9.22 7.74
N CYS A 145 -17.62 8.46 8.66
CA CYS A 145 -17.60 7.00 8.62
C CYS A 145 -18.98 6.36 8.91
N GLY A 146 -19.91 7.09 9.52
CA GLY A 146 -21.29 6.64 9.76
C GLY A 146 -22.24 6.83 8.57
N GLY A 147 -21.71 7.23 7.41
CA GLY A 147 -22.50 7.47 6.21
C GLY A 147 -22.89 6.19 5.46
N HIS A 148 -23.44 6.40 4.26
CA HIS A 148 -23.87 5.32 3.36
C HIS A 148 -23.80 5.76 1.89
N TRP A 149 -23.77 4.78 0.99
CA TRP A 149 -23.89 5.04 -0.45
C TRP A 149 -25.30 5.49 -0.83
N GLU A 150 -25.41 6.57 -1.61
CA GLU A 150 -26.70 7.10 -2.06
C GLU A 150 -27.21 6.39 -3.31
N GLY A 151 -28.29 5.62 -3.13
CA GLY A 151 -29.11 5.10 -4.22
C GLY A 151 -28.28 4.31 -5.24
N LYS A 152 -28.21 4.82 -6.48
CA LYS A 152 -27.51 4.17 -7.60
C LYS A 152 -26.20 4.85 -8.00
N LYS A 153 -25.77 5.88 -7.27
CA LYS A 153 -24.56 6.65 -7.58
C LYS A 153 -23.49 6.34 -6.54
N ASP A 154 -22.22 6.45 -6.94
CA ASP A 154 -21.10 6.37 -6.00
C ASP A 154 -20.95 7.70 -5.21
N LEU A 155 -22.03 8.11 -4.54
CA LEU A 155 -22.07 9.28 -3.68
C LEU A 155 -22.17 8.80 -2.24
N TRP A 156 -21.35 9.37 -1.35
CA TRP A 156 -21.34 9.05 0.06
C TRP A 156 -22.08 10.14 0.84
N ARG A 157 -23.17 9.74 1.51
CA ARG A 157 -23.97 10.64 2.34
C ARG A 157 -23.75 10.39 3.81
N TYR A 158 -23.62 11.47 4.55
CA TYR A 158 -23.57 11.46 5.99
C TYR A 158 -24.34 12.67 6.53
N GLY A 159 -25.29 12.42 7.45
CA GLY A 159 -26.23 13.45 7.89
C GLY A 159 -27.17 13.90 6.76
N VAL A 160 -27.48 15.20 6.72
CA VAL A 160 -28.33 15.82 5.67
C VAL A 160 -27.54 16.27 4.44
N ASP A 161 -26.21 16.31 4.52
CA ASP A 161 -25.32 16.84 3.49
C ASP A 161 -24.67 15.73 2.66
N ASP A 162 -24.43 16.01 1.37
CA ASP A 162 -23.51 15.23 0.54
C ASP A 162 -22.07 15.57 0.93
N ARG A 163 -21.27 14.56 1.28
CA ARG A 163 -19.87 14.70 1.69
C ARG A 163 -18.98 13.73 0.91
N THR A 164 -19.39 13.38 -0.30
CA THR A 164 -18.64 12.51 -1.21
C THR A 164 -17.23 13.04 -1.43
N ASP A 165 -17.07 14.34 -1.61
CA ASP A 165 -15.78 15.01 -1.76
C ASP A 165 -14.83 14.78 -0.56
N THR A 166 -15.38 14.76 0.65
CA THR A 166 -14.66 14.50 1.90
C THR A 166 -14.28 13.03 1.98
N MET A 167 -15.22 12.14 1.64
CA MET A 167 -14.97 10.69 1.62
C MET A 167 -13.90 10.31 0.59
N PHE A 168 -13.94 10.93 -0.58
CA PHE A 168 -13.00 10.75 -1.68
C PHE A 168 -12.06 11.94 -1.83
N LYS A 169 -11.57 12.54 -0.74
CA LYS A 169 -10.50 13.54 -0.85
C LYS A 169 -9.22 12.80 -1.23
N TRP A 170 -9.08 12.52 -2.53
CA TRP A 170 -8.03 11.70 -3.11
C TRP A 170 -6.69 12.28 -2.70
N THR A 171 -5.99 11.58 -1.82
CA THR A 171 -4.56 11.77 -1.71
C THR A 171 -3.98 10.92 -2.83
N SER A 172 -3.45 11.55 -3.86
CA SER A 172 -2.81 10.83 -4.96
C SER A 172 -1.58 10.13 -4.40
N PHE A 173 -1.65 8.81 -4.23
CA PHE A 173 -0.55 7.99 -3.69
C PHE A 173 0.41 7.56 -4.79
N LYS A 174 0.71 8.45 -5.74
CA LYS A 174 1.65 8.19 -6.83
C LYS A 174 3.08 8.32 -6.33
N ALA A 175 3.98 7.54 -6.92
CA ALA A 175 5.39 7.59 -6.58
C ALA A 175 6.00 8.99 -6.82
N GLU A 176 5.55 9.68 -7.87
CA GLU A 176 5.98 11.06 -8.20
C GLU A 176 5.53 12.06 -7.13
N ASP A 177 4.30 11.95 -6.64
CA ASP A 177 3.77 12.84 -5.62
C ASP A 177 4.47 12.64 -4.27
N ILE A 178 4.76 11.39 -3.91
CA ILE A 178 5.50 11.03 -2.70
C ILE A 178 6.92 11.58 -2.75
N TRP A 179 7.62 11.38 -3.87
CA TRP A 179 8.95 11.95 -4.05
C TRP A 179 8.93 13.48 -4.03
N GLY A 180 7.98 14.09 -4.74
CA GLY A 180 7.82 15.54 -4.78
C GLY A 180 7.50 16.15 -3.41
N SER A 181 6.67 15.49 -2.61
CA SER A 181 6.35 15.89 -1.22
C SER A 181 7.60 15.88 -0.35
N PHE A 182 8.37 14.79 -0.39
CA PHE A 182 9.63 14.67 0.33
C PHE A 182 10.64 15.75 -0.06
N VAL A 183 10.87 15.97 -1.36
CA VAL A 183 11.80 17.01 -1.83
C VAL A 183 11.36 18.41 -1.37
N LYS A 184 10.06 18.70 -1.37
CA LYS A 184 9.53 19.96 -0.83
C LYS A 184 9.82 20.10 0.66
N SER A 185 9.59 19.05 1.45
CA SER A 185 9.89 19.06 2.88
C SER A 185 11.38 19.22 3.13
N GLU A 186 12.24 18.54 2.36
CA GLU A 186 13.69 18.64 2.48
C GLU A 186 14.20 20.06 2.16
N ASN A 187 13.70 20.65 1.07
CA ASN A 187 14.04 22.02 0.69
C ASN A 187 13.55 23.04 1.73
N PHE A 188 12.35 22.83 2.29
CA PHE A 188 11.84 23.65 3.36
C PHE A 188 12.75 23.56 4.59
N ALA A 189 13.07 22.35 5.08
CA ALA A 189 13.94 22.16 6.25
C ALA A 189 15.30 22.87 6.09
N LYS A 190 15.91 22.78 4.90
CA LYS A 190 17.14 23.51 4.56
C LYS A 190 16.97 25.04 4.57
N SER A 191 15.81 25.55 4.17
CA SER A 191 15.57 27.00 4.08
C SER A 191 15.39 27.69 5.44
N VAL A 192 14.99 26.95 6.47
CA VAL A 192 14.72 27.49 7.81
C VAL A 192 15.71 27.02 8.88
N ASP A 193 16.84 26.42 8.47
CA ASP A 193 17.87 25.84 9.35
C ASP A 193 17.29 24.92 10.44
N TRP A 194 16.25 24.18 10.06
CA TRP A 194 15.54 23.31 10.98
C TRP A 194 16.29 21.99 11.10
N HIS A 195 16.61 21.60 12.33
CA HIS A 195 17.31 20.34 12.67
C HIS A 195 16.45 19.07 12.50
N PHE A 196 15.29 19.16 11.85
CA PHE A 196 14.42 18.03 11.60
C PHE A 196 14.69 17.53 10.18
N GLU A 197 15.23 16.32 10.07
CA GLU A 197 15.44 15.66 8.79
C GLU A 197 14.13 15.00 8.33
N PRO A 198 13.47 15.52 7.27
CA PRO A 198 12.30 14.87 6.72
C PRO A 198 12.68 13.48 6.20
N LYS A 199 11.79 12.51 6.37
CA LYS A 199 12.00 11.13 5.92
C LYS A 199 11.02 10.78 4.82
N ILE A 200 11.49 10.18 3.72
CA ILE A 200 10.60 9.62 2.69
C ILE A 200 9.70 8.55 3.30
N ASN A 201 10.17 7.85 4.33
CA ASN A 201 9.36 6.87 5.01
C ASN A 201 8.10 7.47 5.64
N ASP A 202 8.11 8.72 6.10
CA ASP A 202 6.92 9.35 6.68
C ASP A 202 5.83 9.54 5.60
N GLU A 203 6.23 9.87 4.37
CA GLU A 203 5.33 9.94 3.22
C GLU A 203 4.83 8.54 2.80
N VAL A 204 5.69 7.52 2.88
CA VAL A 204 5.31 6.12 2.61
C VAL A 204 4.28 5.64 3.64
N VAL A 205 4.45 5.92 4.92
CA VAL A 205 3.50 5.57 5.99
C VAL A 205 2.19 6.32 5.80
N ARG A 206 2.22 7.64 5.51
CA ARG A 206 1.02 8.42 5.15
C ARG A 206 0.27 7.87 3.96
N SER A 207 0.97 7.16 3.07
CA SER A 207 0.41 6.50 1.89
C SER A 207 -0.05 5.07 2.15
N PHE A 208 -0.20 4.64 3.42
CA PHE A 208 -0.56 3.27 3.82
C PHE A 208 0.48 2.20 3.42
N GLY A 209 1.73 2.64 3.23
CA GLY A 209 2.88 1.79 2.94
C GLY A 209 3.08 1.46 1.45
N LEU A 210 4.21 0.80 1.16
CA LEU A 210 4.65 0.52 -0.21
C LEU A 210 3.66 -0.33 -1.03
N ASN A 211 2.95 -1.25 -0.40
CA ASN A 211 1.96 -2.08 -1.09
C ASN A 211 0.80 -1.25 -1.61
N ASN A 212 0.35 -0.24 -0.85
CA ASN A 212 -0.72 0.64 -1.28
C ASN A 212 -0.26 1.53 -2.44
N ILE A 213 0.93 2.13 -2.34
CA ILE A 213 1.53 2.93 -3.41
C ILE A 213 1.57 2.13 -4.72
N LEU A 214 2.04 0.89 -4.68
CA LEU A 214 2.09 -0.01 -5.83
C LEU A 214 0.70 -0.40 -6.38
N ALA A 215 -0.33 -0.43 -5.54
CA ALA A 215 -1.71 -0.66 -5.97
C ALA A 215 -2.33 0.60 -6.58
N CYS A 216 -1.97 1.78 -6.08
CA CYS A 216 -2.48 3.08 -6.52
C CYS A 216 -1.81 3.61 -7.78
N ASP A 217 -0.52 3.32 -7.95
CA ASP A 217 0.30 3.74 -9.07
C ASP A 217 1.10 2.55 -9.64
N PRO A 218 0.43 1.55 -10.25
CA PRO A 218 1.08 0.32 -10.69
C PRO A 218 2.37 0.57 -11.49
N PRO A 219 3.46 -0.18 -11.22
CA PRO A 219 4.73 0.00 -11.91
C PRO A 219 4.61 -0.01 -13.43
N SER A 220 5.17 1.02 -14.05
CA SER A 220 5.22 1.21 -15.49
C SER A 220 6.52 1.92 -15.88
N ALA A 221 6.84 1.96 -17.17
CA ALA A 221 8.00 2.70 -17.66
C ALA A 221 7.93 4.21 -17.29
N LYS A 222 6.73 4.77 -17.12
CA LYS A 222 6.50 6.19 -16.82
C LYS A 222 6.87 6.55 -15.38
N ASN A 223 6.46 5.74 -14.41
CA ASN A 223 6.65 6.01 -12.98
C ASN A 223 7.86 5.27 -12.37
N ARG A 224 8.55 4.42 -13.13
CA ARG A 224 9.73 3.66 -12.67
C ARG A 224 10.81 4.57 -12.07
N GLY A 225 11.08 5.73 -12.68
CA GLY A 225 12.07 6.67 -12.17
C GLY A 225 11.75 7.16 -10.75
N ALA A 226 10.49 7.54 -10.51
CA ALA A 226 10.03 7.97 -9.19
C ALA A 226 10.15 6.85 -8.15
N TYR A 227 9.76 5.62 -8.49
CA TYR A 227 9.95 4.47 -7.59
C TYR A 227 11.40 4.23 -7.20
N LEU A 228 12.34 4.40 -8.14
CA LEU A 228 13.76 4.22 -7.88
C LEU A 228 14.34 5.33 -6.99
N LEU A 229 13.80 6.55 -7.07
CA LEU A 229 14.15 7.65 -6.17
C LEU A 229 13.66 7.37 -4.74
N VAL A 230 12.38 6.97 -4.59
CA VAL A 230 11.82 6.57 -3.29
C VAL A 230 12.62 5.41 -2.70
N ALA A 231 12.92 4.38 -3.48
CA ALA A 231 13.70 3.23 -3.02
C ALA A 231 15.10 3.62 -2.56
N ARG A 232 15.75 4.58 -3.23
CA ARG A 232 17.07 5.06 -2.82
C ARG A 232 17.00 5.79 -1.49
N GLN A 233 16.03 6.68 -1.32
CA GLN A 233 15.93 7.44 -0.10
C GLN A 233 15.57 6.56 1.10
N LEU A 234 14.75 5.51 0.88
CA LEU A 234 14.56 4.46 1.87
C LEU A 234 15.88 3.78 2.26
N GLU A 235 16.76 3.48 1.31
CA GLU A 235 18.08 2.90 1.59
C GLU A 235 18.96 3.83 2.44
N VAL A 236 18.95 5.14 2.15
CA VAL A 236 19.63 6.18 2.96
C VAL A 236 19.09 6.21 4.39
N GLU A 237 17.78 6.03 4.56
CA GLU A 237 17.10 5.97 5.86
C GLU A 237 17.26 4.61 6.57
N GLY A 238 18.12 3.71 6.07
CA GLY A 238 18.36 2.39 6.66
C GLY A 238 17.27 1.36 6.36
N ARG A 239 16.30 1.67 5.49
CA ARG A 239 15.16 0.82 5.08
C ARG A 239 15.50 -0.05 3.87
N GLY A 240 16.62 -0.79 3.96
CA GLY A 240 17.17 -1.57 2.85
C GLY A 240 16.26 -2.68 2.32
N ILE A 241 15.44 -3.28 3.19
CA ILE A 241 14.49 -4.35 2.80
C ILE A 241 13.37 -3.76 1.93
N GLU A 242 12.80 -2.62 2.35
CA GLU A 242 11.77 -1.90 1.62
C GLU A 242 12.28 -1.32 0.31
N ALA A 243 13.50 -0.77 0.32
CA ALA A 243 14.18 -0.32 -0.88
C ALA A 243 14.33 -1.45 -1.91
N LYS A 244 14.80 -2.63 -1.47
CA LYS A 244 14.96 -3.82 -2.33
C LYS A 244 13.61 -4.33 -2.84
N PHE A 245 12.59 -4.34 -1.97
CA PHE A 245 11.22 -4.70 -2.35
C PHE A 245 10.69 -3.80 -3.47
N LEU A 246 10.84 -2.48 -3.30
CA LEU A 246 10.35 -1.48 -4.25
C LEU A 246 11.08 -1.58 -5.60
N ARG A 247 12.42 -1.68 -5.59
CA ARG A 247 13.24 -1.88 -6.82
C ARG A 247 12.82 -3.12 -7.60
N ARG A 248 12.55 -4.24 -6.89
CA ARG A 248 12.11 -5.48 -7.53
C ARG A 248 10.73 -5.31 -8.19
N LYS A 249 9.80 -4.65 -7.49
CA LYS A 249 8.45 -4.41 -8.00
C LYS A 249 8.40 -3.35 -9.10
N SER A 250 9.31 -2.38 -9.11
CA SER A 250 9.36 -1.32 -10.13
C SER A 250 10.00 -1.75 -11.45
N ASN A 251 10.64 -2.92 -11.51
CA ASN A 251 11.35 -3.41 -12.69
C ASN A 251 10.45 -4.18 -13.70
N VAL A 252 9.13 -3.98 -13.67
CA VAL A 252 8.20 -4.62 -14.61
C VAL A 252 8.45 -4.06 -16.02
N GLY A 253 8.83 -4.95 -16.96
CA GLY A 253 9.06 -4.58 -18.37
C GLY A 253 10.44 -4.01 -18.67
N ALA A 254 11.33 -3.88 -17.68
CA ALA A 254 12.75 -3.81 -18.00
C ALA A 254 13.12 -5.17 -18.60
N LYS A 255 13.29 -5.23 -19.94
CA LYS A 255 14.31 -6.14 -20.47
C LYS A 255 15.50 -5.92 -19.56
N GLN A 256 16.00 -6.98 -18.94
CA GLN A 256 17.30 -6.90 -18.30
C GLN A 256 18.27 -6.49 -19.40
N ASN A 257 18.42 -5.19 -19.60
CA ASN A 257 19.59 -4.62 -20.21
C ASN A 257 20.66 -4.85 -19.16
N ASN A 258 21.15 -6.09 -19.14
CA ASN A 258 22.48 -6.44 -18.70
C ASN A 258 23.53 -5.88 -19.68
N GLY A 259 23.11 -5.03 -20.64
CA GLY A 259 23.98 -4.07 -21.30
C GLY A 259 24.45 -3.09 -20.24
N VAL A 260 25.67 -3.32 -19.79
CA VAL A 260 26.46 -2.32 -19.10
C VAL A 260 26.68 -1.21 -20.14
N ASP A 261 26.09 -0.04 -19.90
CA ASP A 261 26.35 1.13 -20.72
C ASP A 261 27.76 1.64 -20.37
N ARG A 262 28.42 2.28 -21.33
CA ARG A 262 29.77 2.80 -21.15
C ARG A 262 29.78 4.30 -21.30
N VAL A 263 30.63 4.94 -20.53
CA VAL A 263 30.94 6.35 -20.74
C VAL A 263 31.72 6.47 -22.05
N LYS A 264 31.22 7.24 -23.01
CA LYS A 264 31.91 7.48 -24.30
C LYS A 264 32.73 8.77 -24.31
N ALA A 265 32.41 9.71 -23.44
CA ALA A 265 33.12 10.99 -23.33
C ALA A 265 34.45 10.79 -22.58
N ASP A 266 35.51 11.49 -23.01
CA ASP A 266 36.83 11.41 -22.35
C ASP A 266 36.74 11.75 -20.85
N LYS A 267 35.83 12.66 -20.50
CA LYS A 267 35.49 13.00 -19.12
C LYS A 267 34.04 13.45 -19.05
N SER A 268 33.27 12.86 -18.15
CA SER A 268 31.90 13.27 -17.87
C SER A 268 31.70 13.52 -16.38
N TRP A 269 31.24 14.72 -16.03
CA TRP A 269 31.01 15.10 -14.64
C TRP A 269 29.78 14.40 -14.08
N LEU A 270 29.82 14.15 -12.77
CA LEU A 270 28.69 13.60 -12.02
C LEU A 270 28.00 14.71 -11.21
N TYR A 271 26.68 14.63 -11.12
CA TYR A 271 25.83 15.68 -10.55
C TYR A 271 24.90 15.14 -9.46
N ASP A 272 24.59 15.98 -8.47
CA ASP A 272 23.66 15.65 -7.38
C ASP A 272 22.18 15.76 -7.80
N GLY A 273 21.90 16.53 -8.85
CA GLY A 273 20.59 16.70 -9.48
C GLY A 273 20.69 16.75 -11.02
N PRO A 274 19.57 16.61 -11.74
CA PRO A 274 19.50 16.70 -13.21
C PRO A 274 19.58 18.16 -13.72
N GLU A 275 20.55 18.93 -13.23
CA GLU A 275 20.78 20.33 -13.60
C GLU A 275 22.27 20.69 -13.52
N ASP A 276 22.72 21.63 -14.35
CA ASP A 276 24.15 21.96 -14.47
C ASP A 276 24.75 22.53 -13.17
N GLN A 277 23.93 23.19 -12.34
CA GLN A 277 24.36 23.79 -11.06
C GLN A 277 24.71 22.73 -10.01
N ALA A 278 24.18 21.51 -10.13
CA ALA A 278 24.40 20.43 -9.17
C ALA A 278 25.71 19.65 -9.41
N ARG A 279 26.66 20.22 -10.16
CA ARG A 279 27.92 19.56 -10.52
C ARG A 279 28.78 19.27 -9.30
N THR A 280 29.18 18.01 -9.15
CA THR A 280 30.10 17.59 -8.09
C THR A 280 31.57 17.65 -8.56
N ARG A 281 32.51 17.33 -7.66
CA ARG A 281 33.91 17.11 -8.02
C ARG A 281 34.17 15.73 -8.64
N MET A 282 33.18 14.84 -8.64
CA MET A 282 33.30 13.49 -9.19
C MET A 282 33.06 13.50 -10.70
N TYR A 283 33.73 12.58 -11.39
CA TYR A 283 33.59 12.38 -12.82
C TYR A 283 33.86 10.91 -13.16
N LEU A 284 33.35 10.49 -14.31
CA LEU A 284 33.70 9.24 -14.96
C LEU A 284 34.47 9.55 -16.24
N ILE A 285 35.23 8.57 -16.71
CA ILE A 285 36.04 8.68 -17.93
C ILE A 285 35.61 7.65 -18.96
N LYS A 286 36.05 7.85 -20.19
CA LYS A 286 35.74 6.95 -21.31
C LYS A 286 36.05 5.49 -20.96
N GLY A 287 35.08 4.62 -21.21
CA GLY A 287 35.16 3.18 -20.94
C GLY A 287 34.71 2.76 -19.54
N ASP A 288 34.43 3.70 -18.63
CA ASP A 288 33.83 3.36 -17.34
C ASP A 288 32.47 2.70 -17.55
N GLU A 289 32.31 1.55 -16.89
CA GLU A 289 31.11 0.73 -16.94
C GLU A 289 30.09 1.21 -15.91
N ILE A 290 28.89 1.48 -16.38
CA ILE A 290 27.80 2.03 -15.57
C ILE A 290 26.51 1.26 -15.77
N GLU A 291 25.69 1.27 -14.73
CA GLU A 291 24.33 0.75 -14.77
C GLU A 291 23.37 1.94 -14.82
N VAL A 292 22.60 2.06 -15.91
CA VAL A 292 21.55 3.09 -16.00
C VAL A 292 20.38 2.70 -15.10
N ILE A 293 20.24 3.43 -14.00
CA ILE A 293 19.15 3.23 -13.04
C ILE A 293 17.86 3.81 -13.62
N SER A 294 17.88 5.07 -14.06
CA SER A 294 16.72 5.75 -14.64
C SER A 294 17.14 6.73 -15.73
N PRO A 295 16.46 6.74 -16.89
CA PRO A 295 16.49 7.92 -17.74
C PRO A 295 15.83 9.08 -16.97
N GLY A 296 16.49 10.23 -16.94
CA GLY A 296 15.92 11.48 -16.45
C GLY A 296 15.18 12.24 -17.54
N SER A 297 14.54 13.34 -17.16
CA SER A 297 14.03 14.34 -18.10
C SER A 297 15.18 15.14 -18.72
N SER A 298 14.98 15.65 -19.93
CA SER A 298 15.84 16.65 -20.56
C SER A 298 17.30 16.21 -20.79
N GLY A 299 17.53 14.95 -21.15
CA GLY A 299 18.85 14.47 -21.53
C GLY A 299 19.77 14.11 -20.35
N TRP A 300 19.24 14.05 -19.13
CA TRP A 300 19.96 13.54 -17.96
C TRP A 300 19.68 12.06 -17.75
N VAL A 301 20.65 11.34 -17.19
CA VAL A 301 20.52 9.92 -16.85
C VAL A 301 21.08 9.72 -15.45
N TYR A 302 20.37 8.98 -14.61
CA TYR A 302 20.86 8.61 -13.29
C TYR A 302 21.52 7.24 -13.35
N VAL A 303 22.78 7.17 -12.93
CA VAL A 303 23.64 6.00 -13.15
C VAL A 303 24.26 5.53 -11.84
N GLU A 304 24.58 4.23 -11.80
CA GLU A 304 25.43 3.62 -10.78
C GLU A 304 26.75 3.19 -11.41
N TYR A 305 27.85 3.69 -10.87
CA TYR A 305 29.20 3.23 -11.16
C TYR A 305 29.69 2.36 -9.99
N LYS A 306 30.14 1.14 -10.29
CA LYS A 306 30.73 0.25 -9.28
C LYS A 306 32.25 0.31 -9.42
N GLY A 307 32.89 1.11 -8.57
CA GLY A 307 34.35 1.18 -8.52
C GLY A 307 34.96 -0.16 -8.09
N LYS A 308 36.26 -0.36 -8.36
CA LYS A 308 37.02 -1.58 -8.03
C LYS A 308 36.95 -1.99 -6.54
N ASN A 309 36.68 -1.02 -5.68
CA ASN A 309 36.57 -1.11 -4.22
C ASN A 309 35.17 -1.53 -3.75
N LYS A 310 34.24 -1.88 -4.66
CA LYS A 310 32.83 -2.19 -4.41
C LYS A 310 32.00 -1.04 -3.82
N MET A 311 32.56 0.16 -3.72
CA MET A 311 31.82 1.36 -3.35
C MET A 311 31.05 1.83 -4.58
N ALA A 312 29.72 1.81 -4.51
CA ALA A 312 28.85 2.25 -5.59
C ALA A 312 28.70 3.77 -5.55
N ILE A 313 29.08 4.45 -6.63
CA ILE A 313 28.84 5.89 -6.83
C ILE A 313 27.56 6.02 -7.64
N ARG A 314 26.58 6.74 -7.10
CA ARG A 314 25.28 6.95 -7.75
C ARG A 314 25.02 8.44 -7.94
N LYS A 315 24.96 8.90 -9.19
CA LYS A 315 24.85 10.32 -9.54
C LYS A 315 24.17 10.51 -10.90
N TRP A 316 23.77 11.74 -11.19
CA TRP A 316 23.31 12.15 -12.52
C TRP A 316 24.50 12.37 -13.45
N ILE A 317 24.34 11.98 -14.72
CA ILE A 317 25.27 12.20 -15.82
C ILE A 317 24.47 12.69 -17.04
N LYS A 318 25.10 13.42 -17.96
CA LYS A 318 24.44 13.78 -19.22
C LYS A 318 24.33 12.53 -20.10
N GLY A 319 23.14 12.24 -20.60
CA GLY A 319 22.85 11.08 -21.45
C GLY A 319 23.62 11.08 -22.77
N GLU A 320 24.04 12.25 -23.25
CA GLU A 320 24.96 12.34 -24.39
C GLU A 320 26.38 11.84 -24.09
N SER A 321 26.72 11.59 -22.83
CA SER A 321 28.05 11.08 -22.41
C SER A 321 28.13 9.55 -22.37
N ILE A 322 27.04 8.84 -22.65
CA ILE A 322 26.95 7.38 -22.52
C ILE A 322 26.62 6.72 -23.88
N GLU A 323 27.00 5.45 -24.03
CA GLU A 323 26.71 4.57 -25.17
C GLU A 323 26.39 3.14 -24.73
#